data_AF-A0A0G4N465-F1
#
_entry.id   AF-A0A0G4N465-F1
#
_cell.length_a   1.000
_cell.length_b   1.000
_cell.length_c   1.000
_cell.angle_alpha   90.00
_cell.angle_beta   90.00
_cell.angle_gamma   90.00
#
_symmetry.space_group_name_H-M   'P 1'
#
loop_
_entity.id
_entity.type
_entity.pdbx_description
1 polymer ?
#
loop_
_entity_poly.entity_id
_entity_poly.type
_entity_poly.pdbx_seq_one_letter_code
_entity_poly.pdbx_strand_id
1 'polypeptide(L)'
;QRMILGMRGAYITQAMRIMLSIVWYGSQAWLGGLCVSAMISSWSSSFLNMENTFAASANMVYRDFVGFLLFHLISVPFLLIRPENSKPYVITANVIVLIVMLAITIWAGVNGGTGPLFASGARQPDVLSTGWAWVYGIISNLGVISAGIVNQSDFTRFARRQGLQVPGMAFSLLVPGMIVPTFAIITASASMSIWGLEEPFWNPLSVILQWLIDDYSPGARAAAFFCSLGFVIGQIAENIMGNSFAAGMDLAGLFPKFLTIKRGALLCALLSWAVQPWEFYNTASVFVAVAASFSVFLGPLTGIMIVDYFVVRRQRVELSQLYTGSHDGSYWYTWGIHWRALAAWVICFVPAMPGMVANVNQSVTVSDGLQKYFLGNYLFGFAEASVLYTVLCLISKPQNAGLQDSVDMYGTFDENQARNKGVVPFERVKDVDIPGEEPVREIVEGQEKIRYLRE
;
A
#
# COMPACT_ATOMS: atom_id res chain seq x y z
N GLN A 1 3.19 -6.24 -14.08
CA GLN A 1 4.65 -6.42 -13.92
C GLN A 1 5.26 -7.24 -15.06
N ARG A 2 4.90 -8.53 -15.24
CA ARG A 2 5.42 -9.39 -16.35
C ARG A 2 5.27 -8.76 -17.74
N MET A 3 4.09 -8.19 -18.01
CA MET A 3 3.84 -7.44 -19.24
C MET A 3 4.82 -6.27 -19.45
N ILE A 4 5.18 -5.56 -18.37
CA ILE A 4 5.90 -4.29 -18.44
C ILE A 4 7.41 -4.49 -18.52
N LEU A 5 7.96 -5.35 -17.66
CA LEU A 5 9.40 -5.56 -17.50
C LEU A 5 9.89 -6.89 -18.07
N GLY A 6 8.98 -7.75 -18.53
CA GLY A 6 9.28 -9.10 -18.99
C GLY A 6 9.19 -10.15 -17.91
N MET A 7 9.26 -11.42 -18.32
CA MET A 7 9.11 -12.57 -17.43
C MET A 7 10.14 -12.60 -16.29
N ARG A 8 11.40 -12.26 -16.58
CA ARG A 8 12.47 -12.17 -15.56
C ARG A 8 12.57 -10.76 -14.96
N GLY A 9 12.38 -9.72 -15.76
CA GLY A 9 12.45 -8.34 -15.26
C GLY A 9 11.38 -8.01 -14.21
N ALA A 10 10.23 -8.69 -14.25
CA ALA A 10 9.19 -8.56 -13.23
C ALA A 10 9.69 -8.87 -11.80
N TYR A 11 10.69 -9.75 -11.65
CA TYR A 11 11.24 -10.09 -10.34
C TYR A 11 11.89 -8.90 -9.64
N ILE A 12 12.42 -7.92 -10.39
CA ILE A 12 12.99 -6.70 -9.82
C ILE A 12 11.89 -5.93 -9.07
N THR A 13 10.78 -5.65 -9.75
CA THR A 13 9.66 -4.91 -9.12
C THR A 13 8.96 -5.70 -8.03
N GLN A 14 8.91 -7.02 -8.17
CA GLN A 14 8.32 -7.89 -7.16
C GLN A 14 9.17 -7.92 -5.89
N ALA A 15 10.49 -8.02 -6.00
CA ALA A 15 11.41 -7.94 -4.86
C ALA A 15 11.34 -6.59 -4.15
N MET A 16 11.30 -5.48 -4.90
CA MET A 16 11.14 -4.14 -4.32
C MET A 16 9.81 -4.00 -3.57
N ARG A 17 8.71 -4.49 -4.14
CA ARG A 17 7.40 -4.48 -3.49
C ARG A 17 7.36 -5.34 -2.22
N ILE A 18 7.95 -6.54 -2.26
CA ILE A 18 8.03 -7.42 -1.09
C ILE A 18 8.79 -6.72 0.05
N MET A 19 9.94 -6.12 -0.26
CA MET A 19 10.72 -5.35 0.72
C MET A 19 9.89 -4.21 1.31
N LEU A 20 9.22 -3.45 0.45
CA LEU A 20 8.36 -2.33 0.87
C LEU A 20 7.22 -2.81 1.79
N SER A 21 6.53 -3.89 1.41
CA SER A 21 5.46 -4.46 2.23
C SER A 21 5.96 -4.98 3.58
N ILE A 22 7.17 -5.55 3.66
CA ILE A 22 7.77 -5.97 4.95
C ILE A 22 8.05 -4.75 5.85
N VAL A 23 8.60 -3.68 5.28
CA VAL A 23 8.89 -2.44 6.02
C VAL A 23 7.60 -1.79 6.53
N TRP A 24 6.60 -1.64 5.66
CA TRP A 24 5.30 -1.10 6.06
C TRP A 24 4.57 -2.01 7.04
N TYR A 25 4.72 -3.33 6.90
CA TYR A 25 4.15 -4.27 7.87
C TYR A 25 4.72 -4.03 9.26
N GLY A 26 6.05 -3.96 9.38
CA GLY A 26 6.72 -3.70 10.65
C GLY A 26 6.31 -2.35 11.24
N SER A 27 6.25 -1.32 10.39
CA SER A 27 5.80 0.02 10.76
C SER A 27 4.38 0.02 11.36
N GLN A 28 3.41 -0.57 10.66
CA GLN A 28 2.03 -0.62 11.13
C GLN A 28 1.86 -1.58 12.33
N ALA A 29 2.65 -2.65 12.40
CA ALA A 29 2.66 -3.53 13.55
C ALA A 29 3.19 -2.83 14.82
N TRP A 30 4.15 -1.92 14.68
CA TRP A 30 4.61 -1.07 15.78
C TRP A 30 3.49 -0.16 16.30
N LEU A 31 2.80 0.55 15.41
CA LEU A 31 1.64 1.36 15.81
C LEU A 31 0.52 0.52 16.46
N GLY A 32 0.25 -0.66 15.90
CA GLY A 32 -0.65 -1.64 16.51
C GLY A 32 -0.21 -2.08 17.91
N GLY A 33 1.09 -2.28 18.10
CA GLY A 33 1.71 -2.59 19.39
C GLY A 33 1.57 -1.47 20.42
N LEU A 34 1.70 -0.22 20.00
CA LEU A 34 1.42 0.93 20.85
C LEU A 34 -0.05 0.98 21.27
N CYS A 35 -0.98 0.63 20.37
CA CYS A 35 -2.41 0.54 20.70
C CYS A 35 -2.66 -0.55 21.76
N VAL A 36 -2.04 -1.74 21.60
CA VAL A 36 -2.12 -2.82 22.60
C VAL A 36 -1.53 -2.38 23.94
N SER A 37 -0.41 -1.65 23.92
CA SER A 37 0.23 -1.12 25.13
C SER A 37 -0.66 -0.13 25.86
N ALA A 38 -1.29 0.80 25.15
CA ALA A 38 -2.26 1.74 25.72
C ALA A 38 -3.49 1.02 26.30
N MET A 39 -3.97 -0.03 25.60
CA MET A 39 -5.07 -0.86 26.08
C MET A 39 -4.72 -1.57 27.39
N ILE A 40 -3.55 -2.19 27.50
CA ILE A 40 -3.11 -2.87 28.74
C ILE A 40 -2.83 -1.85 29.85
N SER A 41 -2.30 -0.69 29.50
CA SER A 41 -2.06 0.42 30.43
C SER A 41 -3.34 0.92 31.09
N SER A 42 -4.50 0.80 30.43
CA SER A 42 -5.79 1.12 31.04
C SER A 42 -6.23 0.10 32.11
N TRP A 43 -5.72 -1.12 32.08
CA TRP A 43 -6.04 -2.16 33.05
C TRP A 43 -5.10 -2.14 34.25
N SER A 44 -3.81 -1.89 34.02
CA SER A 44 -2.78 -1.97 35.06
C SER A 44 -1.94 -0.70 35.12
N SER A 45 -2.03 -0.01 36.26
CA SER A 45 -1.17 1.15 36.56
C SER A 45 0.31 0.74 36.64
N SER A 46 0.59 -0.49 37.10
CA SER A 46 1.95 -1.03 37.10
C SER A 46 2.52 -1.23 35.69
N PHE A 47 1.66 -1.52 34.69
CA PHE A 47 2.10 -1.62 33.30
C PHE A 47 2.29 -0.24 32.67
N LEU A 48 1.40 0.71 32.98
CA LEU A 48 1.54 2.11 32.56
C LEU A 48 2.86 2.72 33.04
N ASN A 49 3.19 2.50 34.31
CA ASN A 49 4.38 3.03 35.00
C ASN A 49 5.56 2.05 35.04
N MET A 50 5.59 1.09 34.11
CA MET A 50 6.65 0.08 34.07
C MET A 50 8.00 0.75 33.78
N GLU A 51 9.01 0.45 34.61
CA GLU A 51 10.36 0.98 34.42
C GLU A 51 10.96 0.45 33.11
N ASN A 52 11.60 1.33 32.35
CA ASN A 52 12.26 0.94 31.12
C ASN A 52 13.60 0.25 31.42
N THR A 53 13.66 -1.06 31.21
CA THR A 53 14.86 -1.87 31.41
C THR A 53 15.82 -1.86 30.21
N PHE A 54 15.37 -1.33 29.07
CA PHE A 54 16.19 -1.23 27.87
C PHE A 54 17.12 -0.02 27.93
N ALA A 55 18.31 -0.17 27.34
CA ALA A 55 19.26 0.92 27.20
C ALA A 55 18.65 2.05 26.37
N ALA A 56 18.98 3.30 26.69
CA ALA A 56 18.50 4.47 25.96
C ALA A 56 18.86 4.42 24.46
N SER A 57 19.96 3.73 24.09
CA SER A 57 20.38 3.52 22.70
C SER A 57 19.46 2.60 21.89
N ALA A 58 18.52 1.90 22.53
CA ALA A 58 17.57 1.02 21.84
C ALA A 58 16.38 1.79 21.22
N ASN A 59 16.29 3.10 21.45
CA ASN A 59 15.23 3.98 20.93
C ASN A 59 13.82 3.39 21.13
N MET A 60 13.59 2.64 22.21
CA MET A 60 12.31 2.00 22.49
C MET A 60 12.10 1.84 24.00
N VAL A 61 10.83 1.77 24.40
CA VAL A 61 10.42 1.51 25.79
C VAL A 61 9.98 0.06 25.91
N TYR A 62 10.41 -0.62 26.97
CA TYR A 62 10.09 -2.04 27.22
C TYR A 62 8.58 -2.34 27.17
N ARG A 63 7.74 -1.47 27.76
CA ARG A 63 6.28 -1.55 27.69
C ARG A 63 5.76 -1.66 26.26
N ASP A 64 6.25 -0.80 25.38
CA ASP A 64 5.79 -0.69 23.99
C ASP A 64 6.26 -1.89 23.16
N PHE A 65 7.46 -2.41 23.45
CA PHE A 65 7.96 -3.66 22.89
C PHE A 65 7.09 -4.88 23.26
N VAL A 66 6.62 -4.95 24.51
CA VAL A 66 5.67 -6.00 24.92
C VAL A 66 4.37 -5.89 24.13
N GLY A 67 3.83 -4.69 23.94
CA GLY A 67 2.64 -4.49 23.10
C GLY A 67 2.88 -4.89 21.64
N PHE A 68 4.05 -4.60 21.07
CA PHE A 68 4.44 -5.02 19.73
C PHE A 68 4.46 -6.54 19.55
N LEU A 69 5.04 -7.26 20.53
CA LEU A 69 5.01 -8.73 20.56
C LEU A 69 3.57 -9.24 20.62
N LEU A 70 2.75 -8.69 21.51
CA LEU A 70 1.36 -9.10 21.66
C LEU A 70 0.53 -8.81 20.39
N PHE A 71 0.73 -7.66 19.75
CA PHE A 71 0.07 -7.33 18.50
C PHE A 71 0.38 -8.34 17.39
N HIS A 72 1.64 -8.78 17.28
CA HIS A 72 2.02 -9.86 16.35
C HIS A 72 1.23 -11.13 16.64
N LEU A 73 1.21 -11.57 17.89
CA LEU A 73 0.49 -12.79 18.30
C LEU A 73 -1.01 -12.69 18.02
N ILE A 74 -1.62 -11.54 18.33
CA ILE A 74 -3.04 -11.27 18.07
C ILE A 74 -3.32 -11.24 16.56
N SER A 75 -2.40 -10.74 15.74
CA SER A 75 -2.58 -10.61 14.29
C SER A 75 -2.50 -11.93 13.53
N VAL A 76 -1.78 -12.93 14.05
CA VAL A 76 -1.51 -14.22 13.37
C VAL A 76 -2.77 -14.93 12.85
N PRO A 77 -3.85 -15.12 13.64
CA PRO A 77 -5.06 -15.77 13.16
C PRO A 77 -5.71 -15.03 11.97
N PHE A 78 -5.64 -13.70 11.98
CA PHE A 78 -6.23 -12.87 10.95
C PHE A 78 -5.41 -12.88 9.65
N LEU A 79 -4.09 -13.10 9.72
CA LEU A 79 -3.23 -13.33 8.54
C LEU A 79 -3.64 -14.57 7.73
N LEU A 80 -4.36 -15.51 8.36
CA LEU A 80 -4.84 -16.74 7.71
C LEU A 80 -6.18 -16.56 7.00
N ILE A 81 -6.83 -15.40 7.14
CA ILE A 81 -8.05 -15.04 6.41
C ILE A 81 -7.69 -14.91 4.93
N ARG A 82 -8.56 -15.43 4.07
CA ARG A 82 -8.34 -15.32 2.63
C ARG A 82 -8.73 -13.91 2.15
N PRO A 83 -7.96 -13.27 1.25
CA PRO A 83 -8.23 -11.90 0.79
C PRO A 83 -9.65 -11.68 0.26
N GLU A 84 -10.24 -12.69 -0.39
CA GLU A 84 -11.61 -12.61 -0.93
C GLU A 84 -12.70 -12.42 0.15
N ASN A 85 -12.43 -12.82 1.39
CA ASN A 85 -13.38 -12.77 2.50
C ASN A 85 -13.12 -11.60 3.45
N SER A 86 -12.15 -10.73 3.18
CA SER A 86 -11.74 -9.66 4.10
C SER A 86 -12.72 -8.49 4.17
N LYS A 87 -13.54 -8.29 3.13
CA LYS A 87 -14.44 -7.14 2.96
C LYS A 87 -15.27 -6.78 4.21
N PRO A 88 -16.07 -7.69 4.81
CA PRO A 88 -16.90 -7.33 5.96
C PRO A 88 -16.07 -6.88 7.17
N TYR A 89 -14.94 -7.55 7.43
CA TYR A 89 -14.06 -7.21 8.56
C TYR A 89 -13.44 -5.82 8.40
N VAL A 90 -13.02 -5.47 7.18
CA VAL A 90 -12.45 -4.16 6.86
C VAL A 90 -13.48 -3.05 7.00
N ILE A 91 -14.72 -3.28 6.55
CA ILE A 91 -15.81 -2.30 6.71
C ILE A 91 -16.08 -2.06 8.19
N THR A 92 -16.22 -3.13 8.98
CA THR A 92 -16.46 -3.03 10.42
C THR A 92 -15.33 -2.30 11.13
N ALA A 93 -14.07 -2.63 10.83
CA ALA A 93 -12.91 -1.96 11.41
C ALA A 93 -12.88 -0.45 11.09
N ASN A 94 -13.14 -0.08 9.84
CA ASN A 94 -13.18 1.34 9.44
C ASN A 94 -14.29 2.13 10.16
N VAL A 95 -15.48 1.53 10.34
CA VAL A 95 -16.58 2.18 11.08
C VAL A 95 -16.20 2.38 12.54
N ILE A 96 -15.61 1.37 13.19
CA ILE A 96 -15.16 1.46 14.58
C ILE A 96 -14.10 2.55 14.74
N VAL A 97 -13.08 2.57 13.87
CA VAL A 97 -12.01 3.57 13.90
C VAL A 97 -12.55 4.97 13.68
N LEU A 98 -13.48 5.15 12.74
CA LEU A 98 -14.12 6.45 12.50
C LEU A 98 -14.85 6.97 13.75
N ILE A 99 -15.59 6.10 14.45
CA ILE A 99 -16.28 6.46 15.69
C ILE A 99 -15.26 6.84 16.78
N VAL A 100 -14.18 6.09 16.93
CA VAL A 100 -13.12 6.39 17.92
C VAL A 100 -12.45 7.72 17.62
N MET A 101 -12.04 7.96 16.36
CA MET A 101 -11.41 9.21 15.96
C MET A 101 -12.34 10.41 16.16
N LEU A 102 -13.62 10.25 15.82
CA LEU A 102 -14.63 11.27 16.06
C LEU A 102 -14.82 11.54 17.56
N ALA A 103 -14.89 10.49 18.40
CA ALA A 103 -15.05 10.64 19.84
C ALA A 103 -13.87 11.37 20.49
N ILE A 104 -12.63 11.03 20.12
CA ILE A 104 -11.42 11.73 20.58
C ILE A 104 -11.45 13.20 20.12
N THR A 105 -11.86 13.45 18.88
CA THR A 105 -11.92 14.82 18.33
C THR A 105 -12.97 15.66 19.05
N ILE A 106 -14.16 15.10 19.33
CA ILE A 106 -15.21 15.78 20.09
C ILE A 106 -14.72 16.10 21.50
N TRP A 107 -14.08 15.13 22.18
CA TRP A 107 -13.49 15.36 23.49
C TRP A 107 -12.45 16.49 23.45
N ALA A 108 -11.55 16.47 22.46
CA ALA A 108 -10.51 17.48 22.32
C ALA A 108 -11.11 18.86 22.05
N GLY A 109 -12.12 18.94 21.17
CA GLY A 109 -12.84 20.18 20.86
C GLY A 109 -13.57 20.78 22.06
N VAL A 110 -14.18 19.94 22.92
CA VAL A 110 -14.88 20.41 24.13
C VAL A 110 -13.92 20.95 25.19
N ASN A 111 -12.74 20.35 25.34
CA ASN A 111 -11.78 20.73 26.39
C ASN A 111 -10.77 21.81 25.94
N GLY A 112 -10.37 21.80 24.66
CA GLY A 112 -9.33 22.68 24.12
C GLY A 112 -9.80 23.64 23.02
N GLY A 113 -11.09 23.60 22.63
CA GLY A 113 -11.60 24.32 21.47
C GLY A 113 -10.95 23.84 20.17
N THR A 114 -10.79 24.71 19.19
CA THR A 114 -10.07 24.40 17.93
C THR A 114 -8.55 24.47 18.07
N GLY A 115 -8.04 24.90 19.22
CA GLY A 115 -6.61 25.12 19.48
C GLY A 115 -5.95 26.23 18.63
N PRO A 116 -4.66 26.51 18.86
CA PRO A 116 -3.96 27.63 18.24
C PRO A 116 -3.63 27.42 16.76
N LEU A 117 -3.49 26.17 16.28
CA LEU A 117 -3.02 25.90 14.92
C LEU A 117 -3.99 26.40 13.83
N PHE A 118 -5.28 26.45 14.14
CA PHE A 118 -6.29 27.03 13.24
C PHE A 118 -6.19 28.55 13.12
N ALA A 119 -5.74 29.22 14.18
CA ALA A 119 -5.63 30.68 14.24
C ALA A 119 -4.26 31.20 13.77
N SER A 120 -3.21 30.38 13.86
CA SER A 120 -1.83 30.80 13.61
C SER A 120 -1.44 30.96 12.14
N GLY A 121 -2.33 30.63 11.19
CA GLY A 121 -2.04 30.68 9.75
C GLY A 121 -0.94 29.70 9.30
N ALA A 122 -0.65 29.69 8.00
CA ALA A 122 0.42 28.86 7.46
C ALA A 122 1.79 29.47 7.80
N ARG A 123 2.57 28.80 8.65
CA ARG A 123 4.00 29.12 8.82
C ARG A 123 4.70 28.69 7.52
N GLN A 124 5.27 29.65 6.78
CA GLN A 124 6.11 29.26 5.64
C GLN A 124 7.32 28.51 6.17
N PRO A 125 7.69 27.36 5.58
CA PRO A 125 8.97 26.75 5.88
C PRO A 125 10.07 27.75 5.49
N ASP A 126 10.98 28.08 6.39
CA ASP A 126 12.08 29.04 6.14
C ASP A 126 12.96 28.67 4.93
N VAL A 127 12.86 27.42 4.47
CA VAL A 127 13.75 26.79 3.49
C VAL A 127 13.10 26.62 2.10
N LEU A 128 11.77 26.69 1.97
CA LEU A 128 11.07 26.45 0.70
C LEU A 128 10.19 27.62 0.30
N SER A 129 10.23 28.00 -0.98
CA SER A 129 9.25 28.94 -1.51
C SER A 129 7.85 28.35 -1.44
N THR A 130 6.83 29.20 -1.30
CA THR A 130 5.43 28.77 -1.15
C THR A 130 4.99 27.78 -2.23
N GLY A 131 5.38 28.02 -3.49
CA GLY A 131 5.04 27.12 -4.60
C GLY A 131 5.66 25.73 -4.44
N TRP A 132 6.93 25.64 -4.03
CA TRP A 132 7.59 24.35 -3.79
C TRP A 132 7.11 23.66 -2.52
N ALA A 133 6.68 24.42 -1.51
CA ALA A 133 6.02 23.86 -0.33
C ALA A 133 4.69 23.17 -0.71
N TRP A 134 3.89 23.79 -1.59
CA TRP A 134 2.68 23.17 -2.14
C TRP A 134 2.98 21.90 -2.95
N VAL A 135 3.96 21.96 -3.86
CA VAL A 135 4.38 20.79 -4.65
C VAL A 135 4.82 19.67 -3.72
N TYR A 136 5.69 19.96 -2.75
CA TYR A 136 6.17 18.96 -1.81
C TYR A 136 5.04 18.37 -0.97
N GLY A 137 4.08 19.17 -0.48
CA GLY A 137 2.92 18.69 0.28
C GLY A 137 2.02 17.75 -0.53
N ILE A 138 1.84 18.01 -1.83
CA ILE A 138 1.08 17.13 -2.73
C ILE A 138 1.84 15.83 -2.98
N ILE A 139 3.14 15.92 -3.29
CA ILE A 139 3.97 14.77 -3.64
C ILE A 139 4.26 13.89 -2.43
N SER A 140 4.41 14.45 -1.23
CA SER A 140 4.57 13.67 0.00
C SER A 140 3.34 12.81 0.30
N ASN A 141 2.14 13.39 0.16
CA ASN A 141 0.89 12.63 0.27
C ASN A 141 0.79 11.53 -0.80
N LEU A 142 1.12 11.86 -2.06
CA LEU A 142 1.12 10.89 -3.15
C LEU A 142 2.13 9.75 -2.91
N GLY A 143 3.29 10.08 -2.33
CA GLY A 143 4.33 9.12 -1.96
C GLY A 143 3.83 8.08 -0.96
N VAL A 144 3.09 8.50 0.07
CA VAL A 144 2.49 7.60 1.08
C VAL A 144 1.52 6.61 0.45
N ILE A 145 0.69 7.04 -0.50
CA ILE A 145 -0.31 6.16 -1.16
C ILE A 145 0.21 5.43 -2.39
N SER A 146 1.40 5.76 -2.88
CA SER A 146 1.95 5.25 -4.14
C SER A 146 2.05 3.73 -4.21
N ALA A 147 2.45 3.09 -3.11
CA ALA A 147 2.50 1.64 -2.99
C ALA A 147 1.12 1.00 -3.19
N GLY A 148 0.08 1.63 -2.63
CA GLY A 148 -1.31 1.20 -2.83
C GLY A 148 -1.76 1.36 -4.29
N ILE A 149 -1.40 2.47 -4.95
CA ILE A 149 -1.76 2.73 -6.35
C ILE A 149 -1.26 1.61 -7.27
N VAL A 150 0.00 1.20 -7.13
CA VAL A 150 0.59 0.13 -7.98
C VAL A 150 0.11 -1.28 -7.61
N ASN A 151 -0.50 -1.44 -6.44
CA ASN A 151 -1.04 -2.72 -5.94
C ASN A 151 -2.56 -2.82 -6.10
N GLN A 152 -3.22 -1.78 -6.60
CA GLN A 152 -4.68 -1.71 -6.66
C GLN A 152 -5.30 -2.88 -7.44
N SER A 153 -4.58 -3.43 -8.43
CA SER A 153 -4.98 -4.62 -9.20
C SER A 153 -5.27 -5.84 -8.32
N ASP A 154 -4.62 -5.94 -7.17
CA ASP A 154 -4.74 -7.07 -6.24
C ASP A 154 -6.13 -7.12 -5.58
N PHE A 155 -6.78 -5.96 -5.48
CA PHE A 155 -8.14 -5.80 -4.96
C PHE A 155 -9.19 -5.65 -6.05
N THR A 156 -8.88 -4.92 -7.13
CA THR A 156 -9.87 -4.68 -8.20
C THR A 156 -10.23 -5.95 -8.96
N ARG A 157 -9.39 -6.99 -8.92
CA ARG A 157 -9.73 -8.32 -9.46
C ARG A 157 -10.93 -8.99 -8.77
N PHE A 158 -11.29 -8.55 -7.56
CA PHE A 158 -12.47 -9.01 -6.83
C PHE A 158 -13.71 -8.15 -7.10
N ALA A 159 -13.59 -7.10 -7.92
CA ALA A 159 -14.73 -6.29 -8.31
C ALA A 159 -15.67 -7.10 -9.22
N ARG A 160 -16.98 -7.01 -8.97
CA ARG A 160 -17.99 -7.75 -9.75
C ARG A 160 -18.05 -7.32 -11.21
N ARG A 161 -17.76 -6.05 -11.49
CA ARG A 161 -17.80 -5.44 -12.83
C ARG A 161 -16.76 -4.33 -12.91
N GLN A 162 -16.21 -4.14 -14.10
CA GLN A 162 -15.33 -3.02 -14.40
C GLN A 162 -16.05 -1.68 -14.18
N GLY A 163 -15.37 -0.73 -13.56
CA GLY A 163 -15.88 0.62 -13.29
C GLY A 163 -16.56 0.76 -11.92
N LEU A 164 -17.03 -0.33 -11.30
CA LEU A 164 -17.62 -0.26 -9.95
C LEU A 164 -16.63 0.19 -8.87
N GLN A 165 -15.33 -0.01 -9.11
CA GLN A 165 -14.28 0.45 -8.23
C GLN A 165 -14.12 1.98 -8.23
N VAL A 166 -14.50 2.68 -9.30
CA VAL A 166 -14.23 4.11 -9.48
C VAL A 166 -15.01 4.98 -8.48
N PRO A 167 -16.35 4.83 -8.30
CA PRO A 167 -17.08 5.59 -7.29
C PRO A 167 -16.58 5.30 -5.87
N GLY A 168 -16.21 4.05 -5.58
CA GLY A 168 -15.67 3.66 -4.28
C GLY A 168 -14.36 4.37 -3.96
N MET A 169 -13.43 4.42 -4.92
CA MET A 169 -12.16 5.15 -4.78
C MET A 169 -12.36 6.66 -4.67
N ALA A 170 -13.25 7.23 -5.49
CA ALA A 170 -13.56 8.66 -5.43
C ALA A 170 -14.14 9.04 -4.07
N PHE A 171 -15.09 8.23 -3.56
CA PHE A 171 -15.65 8.43 -2.22
C PHE A 171 -14.59 8.31 -1.13
N SER A 172 -13.75 7.25 -1.15
CA SER A 172 -12.72 7.05 -0.11
C SER A 172 -11.70 8.19 -0.06
N LEU A 173 -11.30 8.71 -1.23
CA LEU A 173 -10.33 9.81 -1.32
C LEU A 173 -10.94 11.16 -0.90
N LEU A 174 -12.15 11.46 -1.36
CA LEU A 174 -12.75 12.79 -1.14
C LEU A 174 -13.42 12.93 0.23
N VAL A 175 -13.94 11.84 0.79
CA VAL A 175 -14.73 11.88 2.04
C VAL A 175 -13.88 11.47 3.24
N PRO A 176 -13.57 10.17 3.49
CA PRO A 176 -12.64 9.80 4.56
C PRO A 176 -11.27 10.49 4.45
N GLY A 177 -10.72 10.60 3.23
CA GLY A 177 -9.42 11.22 2.98
C GLY A 177 -9.32 12.70 3.36
N MET A 178 -10.45 13.42 3.48
CA MET A 178 -10.48 14.81 3.94
C MET A 178 -10.93 14.94 5.41
N ILE A 179 -11.90 14.13 5.82
CA ILE A 179 -12.47 14.19 7.16
C ILE A 179 -11.48 13.72 8.23
N VAL A 180 -10.79 12.60 7.99
CA VAL A 180 -9.89 12.01 9.00
C VAL A 180 -8.66 12.89 9.28
N PRO A 181 -7.96 13.47 8.28
CA PRO A 181 -6.91 14.44 8.57
C PRO A 181 -7.41 15.69 9.31
N THR A 182 -8.65 16.13 9.03
CA THR A 182 -9.26 17.26 9.75
C THR A 182 -9.43 16.92 11.24
N PHE A 183 -9.90 15.72 11.57
CA PHE A 183 -9.99 15.23 12.96
C PHE A 183 -8.63 15.21 13.66
N ALA A 184 -7.59 14.74 12.96
CA ALA A 184 -6.23 14.71 13.48
C ALA A 184 -5.71 16.13 13.76
N ILE A 185 -5.87 17.08 12.83
CA ILE A 185 -5.41 18.47 12.98
C ILE A 185 -6.14 19.17 14.13
N ILE A 186 -7.46 19.01 14.23
CA ILE A 186 -8.25 19.59 15.34
C ILE A 186 -7.79 19.02 16.68
N THR A 187 -7.64 17.70 16.78
CA THR A 187 -7.20 17.04 18.02
C THR A 187 -5.79 17.46 18.42
N ALA A 188 -4.86 17.46 17.46
CA ALA A 188 -3.48 17.88 17.67
C ALA A 188 -3.40 19.36 18.11
N SER A 189 -4.14 20.25 17.45
CA SER A 189 -4.25 21.66 17.82
C SER A 189 -4.83 21.83 19.22
N ALA A 190 -5.97 21.20 19.52
CA ALA A 190 -6.61 21.29 20.82
C ALA A 190 -5.74 20.74 21.95
N SER A 191 -4.91 19.71 21.70
CA SER A 191 -3.98 19.16 22.70
C SER A 191 -3.02 20.21 23.26
N MET A 192 -2.60 21.17 22.43
CA MET A 192 -1.73 22.28 22.87
C MET A 192 -2.45 23.18 23.87
N SER A 193 -3.74 23.48 23.64
CA SER A 193 -4.54 24.29 24.58
C SER A 193 -4.85 23.55 25.88
N ILE A 194 -5.14 22.26 25.80
CA ILE A 194 -5.54 21.44 26.96
C ILE A 194 -4.38 21.31 27.94
N TRP A 195 -3.19 21.00 27.41
CA TRP A 195 -2.01 20.68 28.23
C TRP A 195 -0.95 21.79 28.25
N GLY A 196 -1.19 22.93 27.60
CA GLY A 196 -0.22 24.02 27.54
C GLY A 196 1.08 23.65 26.81
N LEU A 197 1.00 22.76 25.80
CA LEU A 197 2.17 22.24 25.09
C LEU A 197 2.65 23.22 24.01
N GLU A 198 3.96 23.33 23.85
CA GLU A 198 4.57 24.07 22.72
C GLU A 198 4.42 23.31 21.40
N GLU A 199 4.43 21.97 21.47
CA GLU A 199 4.29 21.08 20.33
C GLU A 199 3.02 20.22 20.44
N PRO A 200 2.28 20.02 19.34
CA PRO A 200 1.04 19.25 19.38
C PRO A 200 1.30 17.74 19.52
N PHE A 201 0.38 17.04 20.17
CA PHE A 201 0.35 15.58 20.07
C PHE A 201 -0.12 15.15 18.68
N TRP A 202 0.84 14.80 17.83
CA TRP A 202 0.58 14.30 16.48
C TRP A 202 0.04 12.86 16.46
N ASN A 203 0.39 12.05 17.47
CA ASN A 203 -0.06 10.67 17.59
C ASN A 203 -1.24 10.58 18.59
N PRO A 204 -2.43 10.11 18.19
CA PRO A 204 -3.60 10.02 19.07
C PRO A 204 -3.41 9.06 20.25
N LEU A 205 -2.45 8.12 20.17
CA LEU A 205 -2.12 7.27 21.32
C LEU A 205 -1.45 8.06 22.44
N SER A 206 -0.73 9.14 22.13
CA SER A 206 -0.16 10.04 23.14
C SER A 206 -1.27 10.72 23.94
N VAL A 207 -2.35 11.14 23.27
CA VAL A 207 -3.56 11.70 23.91
C VAL A 207 -4.17 10.68 24.86
N ILE A 208 -4.33 9.42 24.42
CA ILE A 208 -4.91 8.35 25.24
C ILE A 208 -4.05 8.03 26.46
N LEU A 209 -2.72 7.94 26.29
CA LEU A 209 -1.80 7.70 27.39
C LEU A 209 -1.79 8.88 28.36
N GLN A 210 -1.86 10.11 27.85
CA GLN A 210 -1.90 11.31 28.67
C GLN A 210 -3.16 11.34 29.55
N TRP A 211 -4.32 10.92 29.06
CA TRP A 211 -5.52 10.77 29.90
C TRP A 211 -5.29 9.89 31.12
N LEU A 212 -4.58 8.77 30.93
CA LEU A 212 -4.26 7.84 32.03
C LEU A 212 -3.23 8.41 33.01
N ILE A 213 -2.35 9.30 32.54
CA ILE A 213 -1.35 9.98 33.37
C ILE A 213 -2.01 11.08 34.20
N ASP A 214 -2.89 11.87 33.60
CA ASP A 214 -3.58 12.98 34.26
C ASP A 214 -4.56 12.48 35.32
N ASP A 215 -5.33 11.45 34.97
CA ASP A 215 -6.35 10.88 35.85
C ASP A 215 -6.51 9.38 35.58
N TYR A 216 -6.09 8.54 36.54
CA TYR A 216 -6.27 7.09 36.44
C TYR A 216 -7.65 6.62 36.97
N SER A 217 -8.69 7.45 36.80
CA SER A 217 -10.06 7.13 37.21
C SER A 217 -10.70 6.02 36.37
N PRO A 218 -11.77 5.36 36.86
CA PRO A 218 -12.50 4.37 36.09
C PRO A 218 -13.00 4.89 34.73
N GLY A 219 -13.36 6.18 34.65
CA GLY A 219 -13.83 6.82 33.42
C GLY A 219 -12.72 6.96 32.38
N ALA A 220 -11.57 7.51 32.78
CA ALA A 220 -10.41 7.66 31.90
C ALA A 220 -9.89 6.30 31.42
N ARG A 221 -9.84 5.30 32.31
CA ARG A 221 -9.46 3.93 31.97
C ARG A 221 -10.42 3.30 30.95
N ALA A 222 -11.73 3.47 31.13
CA ALA A 222 -12.70 2.97 30.17
C ALA A 222 -12.55 3.64 28.79
N ALA A 223 -12.40 4.97 28.76
CA ALA A 223 -12.18 5.73 27.54
C ALA A 223 -10.90 5.26 26.81
N ALA A 224 -9.79 5.15 27.54
CA ALA A 224 -8.52 4.67 27.02
C ALA A 224 -8.62 3.24 26.48
N PHE A 225 -9.31 2.34 27.19
CA PHE A 225 -9.53 0.96 26.77
C PHE A 225 -10.28 0.88 25.44
N PHE A 226 -11.46 1.50 25.35
CA PHE A 226 -12.30 1.39 24.16
C PHE A 226 -11.70 2.10 22.95
N CYS A 227 -11.05 3.25 23.15
CA CYS A 227 -10.35 3.94 22.05
C CYS A 227 -9.17 3.10 21.55
N SER A 228 -8.35 2.57 22.47
CA SER A 228 -7.21 1.72 22.12
C SER A 228 -7.66 0.43 21.42
N LEU A 229 -8.72 -0.22 21.91
CA LEU A 229 -9.29 -1.41 21.27
C LEU A 229 -9.75 -1.12 19.84
N GLY A 230 -10.43 0.00 19.61
CA GLY A 230 -10.84 0.39 18.27
C GLY A 230 -9.66 0.62 17.33
N PHE A 231 -8.59 1.24 17.84
CA PHE A 231 -7.35 1.38 17.07
C PHE A 231 -6.62 0.05 16.84
N VAL A 232 -6.60 -0.89 17.80
CA VAL A 232 -6.07 -2.25 17.58
C VAL A 232 -6.81 -2.94 16.44
N ILE A 233 -8.15 -2.91 16.44
CA ILE A 233 -8.98 -3.49 15.37
C ILE A 233 -8.67 -2.83 14.02
N GLY A 234 -8.55 -1.49 14.01
CA GLY A 234 -8.13 -0.72 12.84
C GLY A 234 -6.78 -1.14 12.30
N GLN A 235 -5.78 -1.23 13.17
CA GLN A 235 -4.41 -1.58 12.79
C GLN A 235 -4.28 -3.01 12.30
N ILE A 236 -5.03 -3.96 12.87
CA ILE A 236 -5.11 -5.34 12.34
C ILE A 236 -5.65 -5.30 10.91
N ALA A 237 -6.77 -4.60 10.66
CA ALA A 237 -7.37 -4.53 9.33
C ALA A 237 -6.44 -3.86 8.31
N GLU A 238 -5.87 -2.70 8.65
CA GLU A 238 -4.97 -1.94 7.79
C GLU A 238 -3.71 -2.74 7.45
N ASN A 239 -3.05 -3.31 8.47
CA ASN A 239 -1.77 -3.99 8.27
C ASN A 239 -1.92 -5.30 7.47
N ILE A 240 -3.02 -6.01 7.66
CA ILE A 240 -3.28 -7.25 6.93
C ILE A 240 -3.62 -6.95 5.47
N MET A 241 -4.49 -5.97 5.24
CA MET A 241 -4.91 -5.60 3.89
C MET A 241 -3.79 -4.92 3.11
N GLY A 242 -3.18 -3.87 3.66
CA GLY A 242 -2.19 -3.06 2.97
C GLY A 242 -0.87 -3.78 2.74
N ASN A 243 -0.40 -4.55 3.72
CA ASN A 243 0.99 -5.02 3.74
C ASN A 243 1.11 -6.54 3.67
N SER A 244 0.33 -7.27 4.48
CA SER A 244 0.48 -8.73 4.58
C SER A 244 0.01 -9.47 3.34
N PHE A 245 -1.18 -9.12 2.85
CA PHE A 245 -1.73 -9.72 1.64
C PHE A 245 -0.92 -9.32 0.41
N ALA A 246 -0.50 -8.06 0.31
CA ALA A 246 0.38 -7.59 -0.76
C ALA A 246 1.68 -8.39 -0.79
N ALA A 247 2.39 -8.50 0.34
CA ALA A 247 3.59 -9.32 0.46
C ALA A 247 3.33 -10.79 0.13
N GLY A 248 2.22 -11.35 0.63
CA GLY A 248 1.84 -12.73 0.40
C GLY A 248 1.57 -13.05 -1.06
N MET A 249 0.88 -12.16 -1.78
CA MET A 249 0.62 -12.28 -3.22
C MET A 249 1.90 -12.16 -4.03
N ASP A 250 2.77 -11.21 -3.70
CA ASP A 250 4.04 -11.03 -4.39
C ASP A 250 5.00 -12.22 -4.13
N LEU A 251 5.11 -12.69 -2.90
CA LEU A 251 5.93 -13.86 -2.55
C LEU A 251 5.42 -15.14 -3.21
N ALA A 252 4.10 -15.34 -3.28
CA ALA A 252 3.52 -16.47 -3.99
C ALA A 252 3.75 -16.38 -5.51
N GLY A 253 3.81 -15.17 -6.07
CA GLY A 253 4.16 -14.98 -7.48
C GLY A 253 5.64 -15.23 -7.78
N LEU A 254 6.52 -14.94 -6.81
CA LEU A 254 7.97 -15.11 -6.94
C LEU A 254 8.41 -16.57 -6.73
N PHE A 255 7.85 -17.24 -5.70
CA PHE A 255 8.17 -18.63 -5.35
C PHE A 255 6.92 -19.52 -5.28
N PRO A 256 6.18 -19.70 -6.39
CA PRO A 256 4.87 -20.35 -6.39
C PRO A 256 4.87 -21.81 -5.93
N LYS A 257 6.02 -22.50 -6.03
CA LYS A 257 6.16 -23.89 -5.56
C LYS A 257 6.24 -24.01 -4.04
N PHE A 258 6.72 -22.97 -3.35
CA PHE A 258 7.04 -23.04 -1.92
C PHE A 258 6.08 -22.21 -1.07
N LEU A 259 5.65 -21.05 -1.59
CA LEU A 259 4.89 -20.05 -0.87
C LEU A 259 3.47 -19.94 -1.41
N THR A 260 2.50 -20.07 -0.50
CA THR A 260 1.12 -19.65 -0.72
C THR A 260 0.94 -18.24 -0.16
N ILE A 261 -0.14 -17.55 -0.51
CA ILE A 261 -0.43 -16.19 0.00
C ILE A 261 -0.38 -16.15 1.53
N LYS A 262 -0.95 -17.16 2.20
CA LYS A 262 -0.95 -17.27 3.68
C LYS A 262 0.46 -17.47 4.23
N ARG A 263 1.25 -18.35 3.62
CA ARG A 263 2.65 -18.58 4.05
C ARG A 263 3.51 -17.34 3.83
N GLY A 264 3.31 -16.64 2.70
CA GLY A 264 3.99 -15.39 2.41
C GLY A 264 3.61 -14.27 3.38
N ALA A 265 2.34 -14.17 3.78
CA ALA A 265 1.89 -13.21 4.79
C ALA A 265 2.54 -13.48 6.17
N LEU A 266 2.62 -14.75 6.60
CA LEU A 266 3.31 -15.13 7.83
C LEU A 266 4.82 -14.84 7.76
N LEU A 267 5.45 -15.12 6.62
CA LEU A 267 6.86 -14.81 6.39
C LEU A 267 7.11 -13.29 6.44
N CYS A 268 6.22 -12.48 5.85
CA CYS A 268 6.27 -11.03 5.93
C CYS A 268 6.24 -10.56 7.40
N ALA A 269 5.30 -11.08 8.19
CA ALA A 269 5.19 -10.75 9.60
C ALA A 269 6.46 -11.13 10.38
N LEU A 270 7.04 -12.31 10.11
CA LEU A 270 8.29 -12.74 10.74
C LEU A 270 9.47 -11.85 10.36
N LEU A 271 9.64 -11.53 9.07
CA LEU A 271 10.75 -10.70 8.58
C LEU A 271 10.64 -9.25 9.05
N SER A 272 9.45 -8.78 9.40
CA SER A 272 9.23 -7.41 9.86
C SER A 272 9.95 -7.08 11.18
N TRP A 273 10.32 -8.09 11.99
CA TRP A 273 11.12 -7.91 13.20
C TRP A 273 12.52 -7.36 12.90
N ALA A 274 13.11 -7.79 11.77
CA ALA A 274 14.43 -7.34 11.33
C ALA A 274 14.43 -5.87 10.87
N VAL A 275 13.26 -5.29 10.60
CA VAL A 275 13.12 -3.88 10.19
C VAL A 275 13.34 -2.93 11.37
N GLN A 276 13.14 -3.40 12.61
CA GLN A 276 13.30 -2.59 13.83
C GLN A 276 12.51 -1.27 13.78
N PRO A 277 11.17 -1.32 13.64
CA PRO A 277 10.34 -0.16 13.32
C PRO A 277 10.42 1.01 14.33
N TRP A 278 10.78 0.73 15.58
CA TRP A 278 10.96 1.74 16.62
C TRP A 278 12.08 2.75 16.32
N GLU A 279 13.12 2.38 15.57
CA GLU A 279 14.26 3.25 15.24
C GLU A 279 13.85 4.48 14.43
N PHE A 280 12.88 4.33 13.52
CA PHE A 280 12.42 5.44 12.67
C PHE A 280 11.10 6.08 13.12
N TYR A 281 10.29 5.43 13.97
CA TYR A 281 9.08 6.07 14.52
C TYR A 281 9.39 7.12 15.58
N ASN A 282 10.41 6.86 16.41
CA ASN A 282 10.83 7.80 17.44
C ASN A 282 11.69 8.95 16.87
N THR A 283 11.94 8.93 15.56
CA THR A 283 12.61 9.99 14.81
C THR A 283 11.71 10.44 13.64
N ALA A 284 10.68 11.25 13.92
CA ALA A 284 9.59 11.59 12.98
C ALA A 284 10.03 12.04 11.56
N SER A 285 11.23 12.61 11.41
CA SER A 285 11.81 13.01 10.13
C SER A 285 12.23 11.84 9.23
N VAL A 286 12.69 10.73 9.81
CA VAL A 286 13.26 9.60 9.07
C VAL A 286 12.17 8.81 8.34
N PHE A 287 11.02 8.60 8.97
CA PHE A 287 9.93 7.84 8.38
C PHE A 287 9.37 8.50 7.11
N VAL A 288 9.11 9.81 7.17
CA VAL A 288 8.62 10.58 6.00
C VAL A 288 9.67 10.62 4.90
N ALA A 289 10.95 10.78 5.25
CA ALA A 289 12.06 10.74 4.29
C ALA A 289 12.17 9.38 3.57
N VAL A 290 12.03 8.28 4.31
CA VAL A 290 12.07 6.91 3.76
C VAL A 290 10.84 6.64 2.88
N ALA A 291 9.64 7.04 3.30
CA ALA A 291 8.44 6.91 2.48
C ALA A 291 8.54 7.70 1.16
N ALA A 292 9.06 8.95 1.22
CA ALA A 292 9.32 9.78 0.04
C ALA A 292 10.44 9.22 -0.85
N SER A 293 11.34 8.41 -0.30
CA SER A 293 12.39 7.74 -1.08
C SER A 293 11.83 6.62 -1.97
N PHE A 294 10.78 5.92 -1.53
CA PHE A 294 10.15 4.88 -2.36
C PHE A 294 9.37 5.46 -3.54
N SER A 295 8.80 6.66 -3.39
CA SER A 295 8.04 7.32 -4.44
C SER A 295 8.90 7.62 -5.68
N VAL A 296 10.21 7.83 -5.47
CA VAL A 296 11.23 8.02 -6.53
C VAL A 296 11.24 6.86 -7.53
N PHE A 297 11.11 5.63 -7.05
CA PHE A 297 11.12 4.43 -7.91
C PHE A 297 9.74 4.13 -8.49
N LEU A 298 8.68 4.40 -7.75
CA LEU A 298 7.30 4.03 -8.12
C LEU A 298 6.64 5.00 -9.11
N GLY A 299 6.97 6.29 -9.05
CA GLY A 299 6.45 7.31 -9.97
C GLY A 299 6.73 6.97 -11.43
N PRO A 300 8.00 6.79 -11.84
CA PRO A 300 8.36 6.35 -13.18
C PRO A 300 7.69 5.04 -13.60
N LEU A 301 7.61 4.06 -12.69
CA LEU A 301 7.00 2.77 -12.98
C LEU A 301 5.49 2.90 -13.28
N THR A 302 4.79 3.78 -12.55
CA THR A 302 3.37 4.07 -12.78
C THR A 302 3.14 4.69 -14.15
N GLY A 303 4.01 5.61 -14.58
CA GLY A 303 3.98 6.20 -15.92
C GLY A 303 4.10 5.14 -17.02
N ILE A 304 5.11 4.27 -16.90
CA ILE A 304 5.33 3.17 -17.84
C ILE A 304 4.12 2.22 -17.87
N MET A 305 3.56 1.85 -16.70
CA MET A 305 2.39 0.96 -16.62
C MET A 305 1.17 1.52 -17.34
N ILE A 306 0.87 2.81 -17.15
CA ILE A 306 -0.27 3.47 -17.78
C ILE A 306 -0.07 3.58 -19.30
N VAL A 307 1.10 4.04 -19.74
CA VAL A 307 1.40 4.20 -21.17
C VAL A 307 1.44 2.86 -21.89
N ASP A 308 2.04 1.82 -21.30
CA ASP A 308 2.09 0.49 -21.93
C ASP A 308 0.69 -0.04 -22.20
N TYR A 309 -0.20 0.07 -21.21
CA TYR A 309 -1.55 -0.46 -21.33
C TYR A 309 -2.43 0.38 -22.27
N PHE A 310 -2.49 1.70 -22.11
CA PHE A 310 -3.41 2.55 -22.87
C PHE A 310 -2.89 2.96 -24.25
N VAL A 311 -1.59 3.26 -24.38
CA VAL A 311 -1.01 3.83 -25.60
C VAL A 311 -0.36 2.75 -26.46
N VAL A 312 0.58 1.99 -25.91
CA VAL A 312 1.37 1.00 -26.66
C VAL A 312 0.51 -0.20 -27.06
N ARG A 313 -0.23 -0.76 -26.11
CA ARG A 313 -1.04 -1.97 -26.31
C ARG A 313 -2.51 -1.71 -26.57
N ARG A 314 -2.98 -0.46 -26.42
CA ARG A 314 -4.38 -0.06 -26.67
C ARG A 314 -5.40 -0.97 -25.97
N GLN A 315 -5.11 -1.31 -24.70
CA GLN A 315 -5.94 -2.15 -23.84
C GLN A 315 -6.12 -3.61 -24.32
N ARG A 316 -5.25 -4.09 -25.20
CA ARG A 316 -5.21 -5.47 -25.70
C ARG A 316 -4.02 -6.21 -25.10
N VAL A 317 -4.31 -7.32 -24.42
CA VAL A 317 -3.33 -8.11 -23.66
C VAL A 317 -3.60 -9.58 -23.92
N GLU A 318 -2.56 -10.32 -24.30
CA GLU A 318 -2.56 -11.78 -24.35
C GLU A 318 -2.31 -12.29 -22.93
N LEU A 319 -3.37 -12.74 -22.24
CA LEU A 319 -3.28 -13.25 -20.87
C LEU A 319 -2.58 -14.60 -20.82
N SER A 320 -2.82 -15.46 -21.82
CA SER A 320 -2.20 -16.79 -21.94
C SER A 320 -0.66 -16.69 -21.90
N GLN A 321 -0.11 -15.67 -22.56
CA GLN A 321 1.32 -15.44 -22.66
C GLN A 321 1.95 -14.93 -21.34
N LEU A 322 1.17 -14.47 -20.36
CA LEU A 322 1.70 -14.03 -19.06
C LEU A 322 2.14 -15.18 -18.14
N TYR A 323 1.75 -16.41 -18.47
CA TYR A 323 2.01 -17.61 -17.67
C TYR A 323 2.90 -18.63 -18.38
N THR A 324 3.44 -18.30 -19.56
CA THR A 324 4.42 -19.14 -20.27
C THR A 324 5.84 -18.61 -20.08
N GLY A 325 6.79 -19.53 -19.88
CA GLY A 325 8.22 -19.24 -19.87
C GLY A 325 8.88 -19.39 -21.25
N SER A 326 8.10 -19.54 -22.31
CA SER A 326 8.62 -19.74 -23.67
C SER A 326 9.43 -18.54 -24.15
N HIS A 327 10.55 -18.81 -24.83
CA HIS A 327 11.38 -17.79 -25.47
C HIS A 327 10.63 -17.04 -26.58
N ASP A 328 9.64 -17.68 -27.20
CA ASP A 328 8.81 -17.09 -28.25
C ASP A 328 7.56 -16.39 -27.70
N GLY A 329 7.38 -16.38 -26.37
CA GLY A 329 6.23 -15.77 -25.74
C GLY A 329 6.25 -14.24 -25.83
N SER A 330 5.06 -13.62 -25.93
CA SER A 330 4.91 -12.17 -26.15
C SER A 330 5.54 -11.27 -25.07
N TYR A 331 5.83 -11.80 -23.88
CA TYR A 331 6.47 -11.06 -22.78
C TYR A 331 7.85 -11.60 -22.40
N TRP A 332 8.45 -12.45 -23.23
CA TRP A 332 9.84 -12.90 -23.02
C TRP A 332 10.84 -11.77 -23.29
N TYR A 333 10.64 -11.01 -24.38
CA TYR A 333 11.55 -9.94 -24.80
C TYR A 333 13.01 -10.43 -24.94
N THR A 334 13.99 -9.59 -24.58
CA THR A 334 15.41 -9.90 -24.69
C THR A 334 15.88 -10.51 -23.37
N TRP A 335 16.20 -11.81 -23.38
CA TRP A 335 16.63 -12.57 -22.19
C TRP A 335 15.64 -12.56 -21.01
N GLY A 336 14.33 -12.37 -21.25
CA GLY A 336 13.33 -12.24 -20.19
C GLY A 336 13.11 -10.81 -19.70
N ILE A 337 13.77 -9.81 -20.30
CA ILE A 337 13.78 -8.41 -19.84
C ILE A 337 13.29 -7.47 -20.95
N HIS A 338 12.35 -6.60 -20.60
CA HIS A 338 11.91 -5.51 -21.46
C HIS A 338 12.83 -4.31 -21.33
N TRP A 339 13.87 -4.25 -22.16
CA TRP A 339 14.91 -3.22 -22.05
C TRP A 339 14.37 -1.79 -22.16
N ARG A 340 13.32 -1.54 -22.96
CA ARG A 340 12.73 -0.19 -23.10
C ARG A 340 12.15 0.31 -21.78
N ALA A 341 11.38 -0.55 -21.10
CA ALA A 341 10.80 -0.22 -19.80
C ALA A 341 11.90 -0.07 -18.74
N LEU A 342 12.89 -0.96 -18.73
CA LEU A 342 13.99 -0.90 -17.77
C LEU A 342 14.84 0.38 -17.96
N ALA A 343 15.17 0.73 -19.21
CA ALA A 343 15.93 1.93 -19.53
C ALA A 343 15.14 3.20 -19.16
N ALA A 344 13.85 3.28 -19.54
CA ALA A 344 13.01 4.41 -19.17
C ALA A 344 12.90 4.56 -17.64
N TRP A 345 12.75 3.45 -16.93
CA TRP A 345 12.67 3.45 -15.47
C TRP A 345 13.96 3.99 -14.84
N VAL A 346 15.13 3.45 -15.23
CA VAL A 346 16.43 3.85 -14.70
C VAL A 346 16.75 5.32 -15.00
N ILE A 347 16.54 5.75 -16.24
CA ILE A 347 16.84 7.13 -16.67
C ILE A 347 16.02 8.15 -15.86
N CYS A 348 14.79 7.83 -15.49
CA CYS A 348 13.89 8.75 -14.80
C CYS A 348 14.03 8.75 -13.27
N PHE A 349 14.40 7.64 -12.62
CA PHE A 349 14.59 7.65 -11.16
C PHE A 349 15.98 8.14 -10.75
N VAL A 350 17.02 7.92 -11.57
CA VAL A 350 18.42 8.26 -11.22
C VAL A 350 18.61 9.75 -10.87
N PRO A 351 18.03 10.72 -11.58
CA PRO A 351 18.17 12.14 -11.24
C PRO A 351 17.56 12.53 -9.88
N ALA A 352 16.63 11.73 -9.34
CA ALA A 352 16.07 11.96 -8.01
C ALA A 352 16.92 11.37 -6.87
N MET A 353 17.85 10.46 -7.16
CA MET A 353 18.69 9.80 -6.16
C MET A 353 19.52 10.78 -5.32
N PRO A 354 20.18 11.81 -5.88
CA PRO A 354 20.97 12.74 -5.07
C PRO A 354 20.12 13.50 -4.04
N GLY A 355 18.95 14.01 -4.44
CA GLY A 355 18.03 14.69 -3.52
C GLY A 355 17.44 13.76 -2.46
N MET A 356 17.18 12.50 -2.83
CA MET A 356 16.76 11.45 -1.90
C MET A 356 17.82 11.18 -0.83
N VAL A 357 19.09 11.03 -1.24
CA VAL A 357 20.21 10.79 -0.31
C VAL A 357 20.39 11.97 0.63
N ALA A 358 20.30 13.20 0.15
CA ALA A 358 20.41 14.40 0.98
C ALA A 358 19.23 14.58 1.95
N ASN A 359 18.04 14.10 1.57
CA ASN A 359 16.88 14.13 2.45
C ASN A 359 17.04 13.17 3.64
N VAL A 360 17.67 12.02 3.42
CA VAL A 360 17.96 11.03 4.48
C VAL A 360 19.22 11.40 5.28
N ASN A 361 20.25 11.90 4.60
CA ASN A 361 21.51 12.29 5.21
C ASN A 361 21.78 13.78 4.97
N GLN A 362 21.46 14.59 5.98
CA GLN A 362 21.61 16.05 5.94
C GLN A 362 23.05 16.53 5.82
N SER A 363 24.05 15.66 6.00
CA SER A 363 25.46 16.01 5.73
C SER A 363 25.80 16.11 4.25
N VAL A 364 24.94 15.57 3.37
CA VAL A 364 25.14 15.60 1.92
C VAL A 364 24.44 16.82 1.33
N THR A 365 25.22 17.72 0.75
CA THR A 365 24.69 18.88 0.02
C THR A 365 24.55 18.57 -1.46
N VAL A 366 23.41 18.95 -2.04
CA VAL A 366 23.08 18.77 -3.48
C VAL A 366 22.68 20.10 -4.08
N SER A 367 22.79 20.19 -5.41
CA SER A 367 22.32 21.37 -6.13
C SER A 367 20.82 21.56 -5.96
N ASP A 368 20.39 22.83 -5.94
CA ASP A 368 18.98 23.21 -5.82
C ASP A 368 18.09 22.53 -6.89
N GLY A 369 18.60 22.36 -8.11
CA GLY A 369 17.89 21.67 -9.19
C GLY A 369 17.62 20.19 -8.88
N LEU A 370 18.59 19.45 -8.36
CA LEU A 370 18.42 18.04 -7.97
C LEU A 370 17.52 17.90 -6.75
N GLN A 371 17.59 18.84 -5.81
CA GLN A 371 16.69 18.89 -4.67
C GLN A 371 15.25 19.11 -5.13
N LYS A 372 15.00 20.08 -6.01
CA LYS A 372 13.68 20.35 -6.60
C LYS A 372 13.15 19.18 -7.41
N TYR A 373 14.02 18.49 -8.15
CA TYR A 373 13.65 17.26 -8.85
C TYR A 373 13.16 16.19 -7.86
N PHE A 374 13.85 15.99 -6.73
CA PHE A 374 13.40 15.08 -5.69
C PHE A 374 12.07 15.52 -5.03
N LEU A 375 11.88 16.81 -4.75
CA LEU A 375 10.62 17.34 -4.20
C LEU A 375 9.43 17.08 -5.14
N GLY A 376 9.65 17.08 -6.45
CA GLY A 376 8.67 16.76 -7.48
C GLY A 376 8.75 15.33 -8.03
N ASN A 377 9.45 14.41 -7.36
CA ASN A 377 9.92 13.14 -7.97
C ASN A 377 8.82 12.33 -8.64
N TYR A 378 7.62 12.27 -8.05
CA TYR A 378 6.57 11.41 -8.55
C TYR A 378 5.97 11.98 -9.82
N LEU A 379 5.76 13.30 -9.87
CA LEU A 379 5.20 13.99 -11.03
C LEU A 379 6.18 13.98 -12.20
N PHE A 380 7.44 14.38 -11.96
CA PHE A 380 8.47 14.38 -12.99
C PHE A 380 8.78 12.98 -13.47
N GLY A 381 9.03 12.06 -12.53
CA GLY A 381 9.29 10.65 -12.84
C GLY A 381 8.15 10.02 -13.63
N PHE A 382 6.89 10.25 -13.26
CA PHE A 382 5.73 9.79 -14.00
C PHE A 382 5.69 10.34 -15.43
N ALA A 383 5.79 11.67 -15.60
CA ALA A 383 5.65 12.33 -16.89
C ALA A 383 6.81 11.96 -17.83
N GLU A 384 8.05 12.03 -17.34
CA GLU A 384 9.25 11.71 -18.10
C GLU A 384 9.27 10.25 -18.52
N ALA A 385 8.97 9.32 -17.60
CA ALA A 385 8.96 7.90 -17.94
C ALA A 385 7.83 7.57 -18.93
N SER A 386 6.67 8.23 -18.81
CA SER A 386 5.58 8.09 -19.78
C SER A 386 6.01 8.50 -21.18
N VAL A 387 6.66 9.66 -21.32
CA VAL A 387 7.13 10.17 -22.61
C VAL A 387 8.27 9.32 -23.16
N LEU A 388 9.31 9.07 -22.36
CA LEU A 388 10.49 8.31 -22.75
C LEU A 388 10.13 6.89 -23.17
N TYR A 389 9.30 6.21 -22.38
CA TYR A 389 8.83 4.86 -22.72
C TYR A 389 8.02 4.85 -24.03
N THR A 390 7.13 5.83 -24.23
CA THR A 390 6.40 5.98 -25.50
C THR A 390 7.36 6.11 -26.67
N VAL A 391 8.35 7.02 -26.57
CA VAL A 391 9.34 7.25 -27.63
C VAL A 391 10.14 5.98 -27.94
N LEU A 392 10.62 5.27 -26.91
CA LEU A 392 11.37 4.02 -27.08
C LEU A 392 10.52 2.94 -27.75
N CYS A 393 9.23 2.82 -27.40
CA CYS A 393 8.30 1.89 -28.03
C CYS A 393 7.89 2.29 -29.46
N LEU A 394 7.91 3.58 -29.79
CA LEU A 394 7.69 4.06 -31.15
C LEU A 394 8.88 3.77 -32.07
N ILE A 395 10.10 4.00 -31.57
CA ILE A 395 11.36 3.70 -32.30
C ILE A 395 11.53 2.19 -32.47
N SER A 396 11.26 1.42 -31.43
CA SER A 396 11.45 -0.02 -31.40
C SER A 396 10.24 -0.71 -30.79
N LYS A 397 9.29 -1.09 -31.66
CA LYS A 397 8.03 -1.70 -31.23
C LYS A 397 8.26 -2.99 -30.45
N PRO A 398 7.56 -3.18 -29.31
CA PRO A 398 7.57 -4.47 -28.62
C PRO A 398 6.90 -5.53 -29.52
N GLN A 399 7.44 -6.75 -29.48
CA GLN A 399 6.87 -7.88 -30.19
C GLN A 399 5.43 -8.12 -29.70
N ASN A 400 4.52 -8.43 -30.62
CA ASN A 400 3.12 -8.76 -30.33
C ASN A 400 2.38 -7.67 -29.51
N ALA A 401 2.86 -6.43 -29.52
CA ALA A 401 2.20 -5.33 -28.83
C ALA A 401 0.81 -5.07 -29.45
N GLY A 402 -0.23 -5.15 -28.62
CA GLY A 402 -1.62 -4.94 -29.04
C GLY A 402 -2.31 -6.19 -29.61
N LEU A 403 -1.68 -7.37 -29.54
CA LEU A 403 -2.37 -8.64 -29.71
C LEU A 403 -3.23 -8.97 -28.48
N GLN A 404 -4.18 -9.88 -28.67
CA GLN A 404 -5.10 -10.35 -27.64
C GLN A 404 -5.37 -11.83 -27.88
N ASP A 405 -5.62 -12.59 -26.80
CA ASP A 405 -6.00 -13.99 -26.93
C ASP A 405 -7.28 -14.14 -27.75
N SER A 406 -7.33 -15.14 -28.63
CA SER A 406 -8.53 -15.46 -29.40
C SER A 406 -9.63 -16.10 -28.57
N VAL A 407 -9.25 -16.79 -27.49
CA VAL A 407 -10.15 -17.50 -26.56
C VAL A 407 -9.88 -17.01 -25.14
N ASP A 408 -10.95 -16.78 -24.37
CA ASP A 408 -10.83 -16.44 -22.96
C ASP A 408 -10.51 -17.68 -22.12
N MET A 409 -9.26 -18.12 -22.17
CA MET A 409 -8.77 -19.34 -21.50
C MET A 409 -9.03 -19.39 -19.99
N TYR A 410 -9.23 -18.24 -19.35
CA TYR A 410 -9.32 -18.13 -17.88
C TYR A 410 -10.71 -17.72 -17.38
N GLY A 411 -11.70 -17.56 -18.26
CA GLY A 411 -13.02 -17.05 -17.88
C GLY A 411 -12.96 -15.65 -17.27
N THR A 412 -12.11 -14.79 -17.83
CA THR A 412 -11.84 -13.43 -17.38
C THR A 412 -13.00 -12.48 -17.65
N PHE A 413 -13.73 -12.71 -18.74
CA PHE A 413 -14.78 -11.81 -19.22
C PHE A 413 -16.16 -12.46 -19.10
N ASP A 414 -17.17 -11.64 -18.82
CA ASP A 414 -18.56 -12.04 -19.08
C ASP A 414 -18.75 -12.36 -20.57
N GLU A 415 -19.67 -13.25 -20.94
CA GLU A 415 -19.87 -13.66 -22.35
C GLU A 415 -20.05 -12.46 -23.31
N ASN A 416 -20.86 -11.48 -22.91
CA ASN A 416 -21.08 -10.27 -23.70
C ASN A 416 -19.81 -9.41 -23.82
N GLN A 417 -18.99 -9.36 -22.76
CA GLN A 417 -17.73 -8.62 -22.77
C GLN A 417 -16.68 -9.30 -23.66
N ALA A 418 -16.58 -10.63 -23.59
CA ALA A 418 -15.71 -11.42 -24.45
C ALA A 418 -16.08 -11.18 -25.93
N ARG A 419 -17.37 -11.28 -26.28
CA ARG A 419 -17.87 -11.01 -27.63
C ARG A 419 -17.57 -9.58 -28.10
N ASN A 420 -17.81 -8.58 -27.26
CA ASN A 420 -17.51 -7.18 -27.59
C ASN A 420 -16.00 -6.93 -27.81
N LYS A 421 -15.15 -7.72 -27.15
CA LYS A 421 -13.69 -7.68 -27.33
C LYS A 421 -13.19 -8.57 -28.47
N GLY A 422 -14.08 -9.26 -29.19
CA GLY A 422 -13.70 -10.20 -30.26
C GLY A 422 -13.01 -11.46 -29.75
N VAL A 423 -13.22 -11.81 -28.48
CA VAL A 423 -12.66 -13.01 -27.83
C VAL A 423 -13.77 -14.06 -27.71
N VAL A 424 -13.46 -15.31 -28.03
CA VAL A 424 -14.38 -16.43 -27.83
C VAL A 424 -14.58 -16.62 -26.31
N PRO A 425 -15.82 -16.53 -25.80
CA PRO A 425 -16.09 -16.70 -24.37
C PRO A 425 -15.61 -18.06 -23.86
N PHE A 426 -15.24 -18.10 -22.58
CA PHE A 426 -14.90 -19.35 -21.91
C PHE A 426 -16.13 -20.27 -21.86
N GLU A 427 -16.06 -21.44 -22.53
CA GLU A 427 -17.04 -22.49 -22.34
C GLU A 427 -16.71 -23.20 -21.01
N ARG A 428 -17.45 -22.88 -19.94
CA ARG A 428 -17.48 -23.77 -18.77
C ARG A 428 -18.01 -25.11 -19.24
N VAL A 429 -17.30 -26.20 -18.91
CA VAL A 429 -17.88 -27.55 -18.94
C VAL A 429 -19.20 -27.44 -18.16
N LYS A 430 -20.33 -27.48 -18.87
CA LYS A 430 -21.62 -27.70 -18.23
C LYS A 430 -21.53 -29.14 -17.76
N ASP A 431 -21.71 -29.38 -16.46
CA ASP A 431 -21.99 -30.72 -15.97
C ASP A 431 -23.16 -31.25 -16.82
N VAL A 432 -22.88 -32.20 -17.70
CA VAL A 432 -23.92 -32.86 -18.48
C VAL A 432 -24.51 -33.90 -17.55
N ASP A 433 -25.70 -33.62 -17.01
CA ASP A 433 -26.51 -34.65 -16.36
C ASP A 433 -26.90 -35.68 -17.43
N ILE A 434 -26.09 -36.74 -17.56
CA ILE A 434 -26.49 -37.97 -18.24
C ILE A 434 -27.22 -38.80 -17.19
N PRO A 435 -28.53 -39.08 -17.33
CA PRO A 435 -29.25 -39.86 -16.33
C PRO A 435 -28.67 -41.28 -16.27
N GLY A 436 -27.93 -41.60 -15.21
CA GLY A 436 -27.51 -42.97 -14.89
C GLY A 436 -26.00 -43.26 -14.85
N GLU A 437 -25.10 -42.29 -15.08
CA GLU A 437 -23.64 -42.51 -14.98
C GLU A 437 -22.95 -41.45 -14.11
N GLU A 438 -21.86 -41.85 -13.42
CA GLU A 438 -21.00 -40.92 -12.67
C GLU A 438 -20.37 -39.87 -13.61
N PRO A 439 -20.16 -38.62 -13.14
CA PRO A 439 -19.74 -37.52 -14.00
C PRO A 439 -18.32 -37.75 -14.56
N VAL A 440 -18.25 -38.06 -15.85
CA VAL A 440 -16.99 -38.18 -16.60
C VAL A 440 -16.42 -36.78 -16.85
N ARG A 441 -15.29 -36.47 -16.19
CA ARG A 441 -14.52 -35.24 -16.41
C ARG A 441 -13.63 -35.37 -17.65
N GLU A 442 -14.19 -35.13 -18.84
CA GLU A 442 -13.38 -34.99 -20.05
C GLU A 442 -12.95 -33.54 -20.26
N ILE A 443 -11.64 -33.30 -20.27
CA ILE A 443 -11.03 -32.03 -20.68
C ILE A 443 -11.08 -32.02 -22.21
N VAL A 444 -12.08 -31.37 -22.79
CA VAL A 444 -12.12 -31.17 -24.24
C VAL A 444 -11.09 -30.13 -24.61
N GLU A 445 -10.06 -30.58 -25.33
CA GLU A 445 -8.99 -29.78 -25.89
C GLU A 445 -9.55 -28.65 -26.76
N GLY A 446 -9.22 -27.41 -26.41
CA GLY A 446 -9.51 -26.20 -27.19
C GLY A 446 -8.78 -26.11 -28.53
N GLN A 447 -8.42 -27.23 -29.16
CA GLN A 447 -7.75 -27.27 -30.47
C GLN A 447 -8.67 -27.67 -31.63
N GLU A 448 -9.80 -28.36 -31.40
CA GLU A 448 -10.64 -28.83 -32.51
C GLU A 448 -11.51 -27.75 -33.17
N LYS A 449 -11.81 -26.63 -32.48
CA LYS A 449 -12.60 -25.53 -33.06
C LYS A 449 -11.86 -24.65 -34.07
N ILE A 450 -10.56 -24.85 -34.29
CA ILE A 450 -9.79 -24.12 -35.33
C ILE A 450 -9.96 -24.77 -36.71
N ARG A 451 -10.41 -26.03 -36.80
CA ARG A 451 -10.60 -26.71 -38.08
C ARG A 451 -11.88 -26.30 -38.81
N TYR A 452 -12.92 -25.89 -38.08
CA TYR A 452 -14.23 -25.56 -38.66
C TYR A 452 -14.39 -24.10 -39.13
N LEU A 453 -13.40 -23.24 -38.92
CA LEU A 453 -13.38 -21.85 -39.39
C LEU A 453 -12.35 -21.62 -40.52
N ARG A 454 -11.80 -22.71 -41.07
CA ARG A 454 -10.87 -22.71 -42.22
C ARG A 454 -11.37 -23.51 -43.43
N GLU A 455 -12.57 -24.08 -43.36
CA GLU A 455 -13.38 -24.51 -44.51
C GLU A 455 -14.52 -23.51 -44.69
#